data_AF-J1YB14-F1
#
_entry.id   AF-J1YB14-F1
#
_cell.length_a   1.000
_cell.length_b   1.000
_cell.length_c   1.000
_cell.angle_alpha   90.00
_cell.angle_beta   90.00
_cell.angle_gamma   90.00
#
_symmetry.space_group_name_H-M   'P 1'
#
loop_
_entity.id
_entity.type
_entity.pdbx_description
1 polymer ?
#
loop_
_entity_poly.entity_id
_entity_poly.type
_entity_poly.pdbx_seq_one_letter_code
_entity_poly.pdbx_strand_id
1 'polypeptide(L)'
;MSSSPPLNKTQAQERVDQILAFRAEQQLLAEQGLLPPELQAGKVRDYHDALLQQFQHSLNIDLNAKARHLSLGMQIVSFLGALALAASLFFLFYQYWGFFGTAAQVGLLISAPLLSLGLVGWLMRIDASGYYAKLAALVSFAAWVLNIVMLGSIFNLPASPNAFAVFALYAFTLAYLLNLRLLLAVGMLCSYIFLGARFGSWMGSYWVSTGEYPEHFLLTSLLFFLLPLKFKQQRYDGFAATYQILAAVVFFIAILILANWGSVSYLPWSHGVIEGLYQVLGFVCSALLVLYGIRQQAAKLMLTGNMFFALFLYTKFFDWWWDWLPKYLFFFLLGLTAILALLIFNRLRLVVQTAAKPGEVAHV
;
A
#
# COMPACT_ATOMS: atom_id res chain seq x y z
N MET A 1 8.78 26.67 25.30
CA MET A 1 7.91 25.54 24.87
C MET A 1 7.89 25.52 23.35
N SER A 2 8.77 24.75 22.71
CA SER A 2 8.72 24.58 21.26
C SER A 2 7.50 23.73 20.93
N SER A 3 6.48 24.33 20.31
CA SER A 3 5.35 23.61 19.75
C SER A 3 5.85 22.73 18.60
N SER A 4 6.26 21.51 18.92
CA SER A 4 6.44 20.46 17.93
C SER A 4 5.18 20.38 17.08
N PRO A 5 5.29 20.24 15.74
CA PRO A 5 4.13 20.18 14.86
C PRO A 5 3.19 19.07 15.31
N PRO A 6 1.87 19.19 15.08
CA PRO A 6 0.91 18.16 15.45
C PRO A 6 1.31 16.84 14.79
N LEU A 7 1.69 15.86 15.62
CA LEU A 7 2.10 14.53 15.17
C LEU A 7 0.88 13.78 14.64
N ASN A 8 1.02 13.13 13.48
CA ASN A 8 0.00 12.22 12.99
C ASN A 8 -0.04 10.92 13.81
N LYS A 9 -1.12 10.13 13.77
CA LYS A 9 -1.29 8.96 14.66
C LYS A 9 -0.14 7.96 14.53
N THR A 10 0.37 7.77 13.31
CA THR A 10 1.54 6.89 13.06
C THR A 10 2.81 7.42 13.71
N GLN A 11 3.07 8.74 13.64
CA GLN A 11 4.26 9.36 14.22
C GLN A 11 4.20 9.41 15.75
N ALA A 12 3.01 9.68 16.29
CA ALA A 12 2.77 9.59 17.72
C ALA A 12 2.94 8.15 18.21
N GLN A 13 2.54 7.14 17.44
CA GLN A 13 2.80 5.74 17.76
C GLN A 13 4.29 5.41 17.75
N GLU A 14 5.05 5.84 16.74
CA GLU A 14 6.51 5.69 16.71
C GLU A 14 7.15 6.35 17.93
N ARG A 15 6.63 7.51 18.35
CA ARG A 15 7.10 8.21 19.54
C ARG A 15 6.78 7.44 20.83
N VAL A 16 5.59 6.85 20.94
CA VAL A 16 5.22 5.96 22.06
C VAL A 16 6.19 4.77 22.12
N ASP A 17 6.45 4.13 20.98
CA ASP A 17 7.34 2.97 20.90
C ASP A 17 8.77 3.32 21.32
N GLN A 18 9.27 4.50 20.93
CA GLN A 18 10.56 5.03 21.39
C GLN A 18 10.60 5.24 22.91
N ILE A 19 9.54 5.80 23.49
CA ILE A 19 9.46 6.04 24.95
C ILE A 19 9.43 4.73 25.72
N LEU A 20 8.67 3.75 25.25
CA LEU A 20 8.59 2.42 25.87
C LEU A 20 9.93 1.69 25.78
N ALA A 21 10.60 1.73 24.62
CA ALA A 21 11.94 1.16 24.45
C ALA A 21 12.97 1.83 25.38
N PHE A 22 12.93 3.16 25.49
CA PHE A 22 13.80 3.91 26.40
C PHE A 22 13.57 3.51 27.87
N ARG A 23 12.31 3.38 28.29
CA ARG A 23 11.97 2.94 29.65
C ARG A 23 12.44 1.51 29.95
N ALA A 24 12.30 0.61 28.97
CA ALA A 24 12.77 -0.77 29.11
C ALA A 24 14.30 -0.82 29.26
N GLU A 25 15.03 -0.08 28.45
CA GLU A 25 16.49 0.02 28.55
C GLU A 25 16.94 0.63 29.88
N GLN A 26 16.27 1.71 30.31
CA GLN A 26 16.54 2.33 31.61
C GLN A 26 16.32 1.34 32.77
N GLN A 27 15.34 0.45 32.67
CA GLN A 27 15.12 -0.58 33.68
C GLN A 27 16.23 -1.65 33.66
N LEU A 28 16.65 -2.12 32.49
CA LEU A 28 17.75 -3.08 32.36
C LEU A 28 19.06 -2.54 32.93
N LEU A 29 19.39 -1.27 32.64
CA LEU A 29 20.59 -0.62 33.18
C LEU A 29 20.52 -0.42 34.70
N ALA A 30 19.33 -0.23 35.26
CA ALA A 30 19.13 -0.12 36.70
C ALA A 30 19.28 -1.48 37.38
N GLU A 31 18.74 -2.54 36.79
CA GLU A 31 18.90 -3.92 37.25
C GLU A 31 20.36 -4.38 37.20
N GLN A 32 21.14 -3.91 36.23
CA GLN A 32 22.57 -4.18 36.11
C GLN A 32 23.45 -3.28 37.00
N GLY A 33 22.86 -2.35 37.78
CA GLY A 33 23.60 -1.43 38.65
C GLY A 33 24.46 -0.40 37.92
N LEU A 34 24.28 -0.26 36.60
CA LEU A 34 25.04 0.66 35.74
C LEU A 34 24.44 2.09 35.76
N LEU A 35 23.22 2.25 36.28
CA LEU A 35 22.56 3.55 36.44
C LEU A 35 22.87 4.15 37.82
N PRO A 36 23.46 5.35 37.89
CA PRO A 36 23.66 6.07 39.14
C PRO A 36 22.31 6.36 39.83
N PRO A 37 22.19 6.21 41.16
CA PRO A 37 20.95 6.49 41.89
C PRO A 37 20.50 7.97 41.80
N GLU A 38 21.43 8.89 41.54
CA GLU A 38 21.14 10.33 41.34
C GLU A 38 20.52 10.64 39.98
N LEU A 39 20.68 9.73 39.00
CA LEU A 39 20.09 9.80 37.67
C LEU A 39 18.73 9.07 37.61
N GLN A 40 18.13 8.77 38.77
CA GLN A 40 16.73 8.37 38.89
C GLN A 40 15.84 9.49 38.35
N ALA A 41 15.60 9.42 37.05
CA ALA A 41 15.03 10.48 36.23
C ALA A 41 13.51 10.61 36.42
N GLY A 42 13.06 10.90 37.64
CA GLY A 42 11.65 11.13 37.97
C GLY A 42 11.02 12.16 37.04
N LYS A 43 11.69 13.30 36.81
CA LYS A 43 11.22 14.34 35.87
C LYS A 43 11.05 13.86 34.43
N VAL A 44 11.91 12.95 33.96
CA VAL A 44 11.81 12.38 32.60
C VAL A 44 10.68 11.36 32.55
N ARG A 45 10.49 10.59 33.62
CA ARG A 45 9.39 9.63 33.73
C ARG A 45 8.04 10.34 33.79
N ASP A 46 7.93 11.40 34.58
CA ASP A 46 6.76 12.27 34.68
C ASP A 46 6.42 12.92 33.33
N TYR A 47 7.44 13.43 32.63
CA TYR A 47 7.26 13.97 31.27
C TYR A 47 6.76 12.89 30.30
N HIS A 48 7.36 11.70 30.32
CA HIS A 48 6.91 10.58 29.50
C HIS A 48 5.49 10.14 29.85
N ASP A 49 5.10 10.09 31.13
CA ASP A 49 3.74 9.73 31.55
C ASP A 49 2.71 10.76 31.08
N ALA A 50 3.02 12.05 31.23
CA ALA A 50 2.18 13.12 30.70
C ALA A 50 2.02 13.04 29.18
N LEU A 51 3.10 12.73 28.45
CA LEU A 51 3.07 12.59 26.98
C LEU A 51 2.28 11.36 26.54
N LEU A 52 2.45 10.21 27.22
CA LEU A 52 1.70 8.98 26.92
C LEU A 52 0.20 9.17 27.21
N GLN A 53 -0.16 9.83 28.33
CA GLN A 53 -1.54 10.20 28.63
C GLN A 53 -2.11 11.16 27.59
N GLN A 54 -1.33 12.15 27.15
CA GLN A 54 -1.73 13.05 26.08
C GLN A 54 -2.03 12.28 24.79
N PHE A 55 -1.14 11.38 24.36
CA PHE A 55 -1.34 10.59 23.14
C PHE A 55 -2.51 9.59 23.26
N GLN A 56 -2.70 8.99 24.43
CA GLN A 56 -3.84 8.12 24.69
C GLN A 56 -5.16 8.91 24.59
N HIS A 57 -5.22 10.10 25.19
CA HIS A 57 -6.43 10.92 25.21
C HIS A 57 -6.70 11.63 23.86
N SER A 58 -5.66 12.13 23.17
CA SER A 58 -5.83 12.93 21.96
C SER A 58 -5.87 12.11 20.68
N LEU A 59 -5.18 10.96 20.62
CA LEU A 59 -5.02 10.17 19.39
C LEU A 59 -5.51 8.72 19.53
N ASN A 60 -5.99 8.33 20.73
CA ASN A 60 -6.50 7.00 21.03
C ASN A 60 -5.50 5.91 20.60
N ILE A 61 -4.28 6.04 21.11
CA ILE A 61 -3.14 5.17 20.81
C ILE A 61 -3.06 4.05 21.85
N ASP A 62 -2.97 2.81 21.37
CA ASP A 62 -2.81 1.63 22.22
C ASP A 62 -1.36 1.56 22.74
N LEU A 63 -1.20 1.68 24.06
CA LEU A 63 0.10 1.66 24.74
C LEU A 63 0.68 0.24 24.94
N ASN A 64 -0.09 -0.80 24.64
CA ASN A 64 0.26 -2.18 25.03
C ASN A 64 0.44 -3.09 23.80
N ALA A 65 1.57 -3.81 23.72
CA ALA A 65 1.90 -4.67 22.58
C ALA A 65 0.89 -5.83 22.39
N LYS A 66 0.31 -6.36 23.47
CA LYS A 66 -0.76 -7.36 23.40
C LYS A 66 -2.05 -6.82 22.78
N ALA A 67 -2.39 -5.56 23.05
CA ALA A 67 -3.54 -4.90 22.42
C ALA A 67 -3.32 -4.69 20.91
N ARG A 68 -2.05 -4.49 20.49
CA ARG A 68 -1.66 -4.36 19.07
C ARG A 68 -1.87 -5.66 18.27
N HIS A 69 -1.58 -6.83 18.84
CA HIS A 69 -1.89 -8.11 18.18
C HIS A 69 -3.41 -8.34 18.07
N LEU A 70 -4.17 -7.91 19.08
CA LEU A 70 -5.64 -7.98 19.05
C LEU A 70 -6.24 -7.03 17.99
N SER A 71 -5.66 -5.85 17.80
CA SER A 71 -6.13 -4.88 16.80
C SER A 71 -5.87 -5.31 15.35
N LEU A 72 -4.78 -6.05 15.08
CA LEU A 72 -4.58 -6.71 13.79
C LEU A 72 -5.63 -7.79 13.53
N GLY A 73 -5.93 -8.63 14.52
CA GLY A 73 -7.00 -9.62 14.43
C GLY A 73 -8.36 -8.96 14.12
N MET A 74 -8.67 -7.86 14.81
CA MET A 74 -9.88 -7.07 14.57
C MET A 74 -9.93 -6.49 13.15
N GLN A 75 -8.81 -5.98 12.62
CA GLN A 75 -8.74 -5.48 11.25
C GLN A 75 -8.99 -6.57 10.21
N ILE A 76 -8.45 -7.77 10.42
CA ILE A 76 -8.66 -8.92 9.53
C ILE A 76 -10.12 -9.37 9.57
N VAL A 77 -10.68 -9.56 10.77
CA VAL A 77 -12.09 -9.95 10.94
C VAL A 77 -13.03 -8.91 10.36
N SER A 78 -12.76 -7.63 10.59
CA SER A 78 -13.51 -6.51 10.02
C SER A 78 -13.43 -6.52 8.49
N PHE A 79 -12.24 -6.69 7.90
CA PHE A 79 -12.09 -6.77 6.46
C PHE A 79 -12.84 -7.96 5.85
N LEU A 80 -12.71 -9.16 6.44
CA LEU A 80 -13.44 -10.35 6.01
C LEU A 80 -14.95 -10.15 6.14
N GLY A 81 -15.41 -9.56 7.24
CA GLY A 81 -16.82 -9.21 7.45
C GLY A 81 -17.34 -8.23 6.41
N ALA A 82 -16.58 -7.18 6.07
CA ALA A 82 -16.93 -6.23 5.02
C ALA A 82 -17.05 -6.91 3.66
N LEU A 83 -16.08 -7.77 3.32
CA LEU A 83 -16.08 -8.52 2.07
C LEU A 83 -17.30 -9.47 2.00
N ALA A 84 -17.58 -10.18 3.08
CA ALA A 84 -18.74 -11.07 3.18
C ALA A 84 -20.06 -10.32 3.07
N LEU A 85 -20.20 -9.14 3.70
CA LEU A 85 -21.38 -8.29 3.58
C LEU A 85 -21.54 -7.73 2.16
N ALA A 86 -20.46 -7.29 1.53
CA ALA A 86 -20.46 -6.83 0.13
C ALA A 86 -20.88 -7.95 -0.83
N ALA A 87 -20.31 -9.16 -0.65
CA ALA A 87 -20.67 -10.33 -1.44
C ALA A 87 -22.13 -10.75 -1.19
N SER A 88 -22.58 -10.77 0.06
CA SER A 88 -23.96 -11.07 0.44
C SER A 88 -24.94 -10.11 -0.24
N LEU A 89 -24.64 -8.80 -0.23
CA LEU A 89 -25.45 -7.80 -0.92
C LEU A 89 -25.50 -8.05 -2.44
N PHE A 90 -24.35 -8.32 -3.06
CA PHE A 90 -24.27 -8.65 -4.48
C PHE A 90 -25.11 -9.87 -4.84
N PHE A 91 -24.95 -10.98 -4.11
CA PHE A 91 -25.69 -12.21 -4.37
C PHE A 91 -27.18 -12.06 -4.09
N LEU A 92 -27.58 -11.27 -3.10
CA LEU A 92 -28.98 -10.98 -2.81
C LEU A 92 -29.64 -10.28 -4.00
N PHE A 93 -28.99 -9.27 -4.57
CA PHE A 93 -29.51 -8.64 -5.78
C PHE A 93 -29.51 -9.63 -6.92
N TYR A 94 -28.38 -10.29 -7.23
CA TYR A 94 -28.29 -11.23 -8.34
C TYR A 94 -29.39 -12.32 -8.31
N GLN A 95 -29.67 -12.88 -7.12
CA GLN A 95 -30.67 -13.93 -6.93
C GLN A 95 -32.11 -13.42 -7.07
N TYR A 96 -32.43 -12.25 -6.49
CA TYR A 96 -33.81 -11.79 -6.37
C TYR A 96 -34.21 -10.69 -7.37
N TRP A 97 -33.26 -10.11 -8.10
CA TRP A 97 -33.46 -8.94 -8.97
C TRP A 97 -34.59 -9.13 -9.98
N GLY A 98 -34.65 -10.30 -10.61
CA GLY A 98 -35.65 -10.63 -11.62
C GLY A 98 -37.08 -10.78 -11.08
N PHE A 99 -37.26 -10.94 -9.76
CA PHE A 99 -38.58 -11.05 -9.13
C PHE A 99 -39.18 -9.70 -8.74
N PHE A 100 -38.38 -8.64 -8.70
CA PHE A 100 -38.87 -7.30 -8.35
C PHE A 100 -39.50 -6.61 -9.56
N GLY A 101 -40.68 -6.01 -9.38
CA GLY A 101 -41.25 -5.10 -10.37
C GLY A 101 -40.41 -3.83 -10.53
N THR A 102 -40.58 -3.12 -11.65
CA THR A 102 -39.77 -1.93 -12.01
C THR A 102 -39.75 -0.87 -10.91
N ALA A 103 -40.89 -0.60 -10.27
CA ALA A 103 -40.98 0.38 -9.18
C ALA A 103 -40.13 -0.03 -7.96
N ALA A 104 -40.13 -1.32 -7.61
CA ALA A 104 -39.31 -1.85 -6.53
C ALA A 104 -37.82 -1.83 -6.88
N GLN A 105 -37.46 -2.18 -8.12
CA GLN A 105 -36.08 -2.09 -8.61
C GLN A 105 -35.53 -0.66 -8.53
N VAL A 106 -36.28 0.33 -9.04
CA VAL A 106 -35.89 1.75 -8.96
C VAL A 106 -35.82 2.22 -7.52
N GLY A 107 -36.80 1.88 -6.69
CA GLY A 107 -36.80 2.22 -5.26
C GLY A 107 -35.59 1.65 -4.51
N LEU A 108 -35.22 0.39 -4.79
CA LEU A 108 -34.06 -0.26 -4.19
C LEU A 108 -32.75 0.39 -4.67
N LEU A 109 -32.65 0.76 -5.94
CA LEU A 109 -31.49 1.47 -6.49
C LEU A 109 -31.33 2.88 -5.92
N ILE A 110 -32.41 3.59 -5.62
CA ILE A 110 -32.29 4.91 -4.99
C ILE A 110 -31.95 4.75 -3.50
N SER A 111 -32.66 3.86 -2.80
CA SER A 111 -32.54 3.72 -1.35
C SER A 111 -31.24 3.07 -0.88
N ALA A 112 -30.73 2.04 -1.56
CA ALA A 112 -29.52 1.34 -1.12
C ALA A 112 -28.26 2.23 -0.98
N PRO A 113 -27.86 3.06 -1.97
CA PRO A 113 -26.73 3.96 -1.81
C PRO A 113 -27.00 5.07 -0.78
N LEU A 114 -28.23 5.60 -0.71
CA LEU A 114 -28.58 6.65 0.26
C LEU A 114 -28.60 6.14 1.70
N LEU A 115 -29.19 4.96 1.95
CA LEU A 115 -29.23 4.33 3.27
C LEU A 115 -27.84 3.90 3.72
N SER A 116 -27.03 3.34 2.81
CA SER A 116 -25.65 2.95 3.16
C SER A 116 -24.76 4.16 3.42
N LEU A 117 -24.89 5.25 2.67
CA LEU A 117 -24.20 6.52 2.95
C LEU A 117 -24.71 7.16 4.27
N GLY A 118 -26.02 7.13 4.51
CA GLY A 118 -26.62 7.58 5.76
C GLY A 118 -26.12 6.79 6.96
N LEU A 119 -25.97 5.47 6.81
CA LEU A 119 -25.38 4.58 7.81
C LEU A 119 -23.92 4.95 8.10
N VAL A 120 -23.12 5.27 7.08
CA VAL A 120 -21.75 5.79 7.26
C VAL A 120 -21.78 7.07 8.09
N GLY A 121 -22.60 8.04 7.71
CA GLY A 121 -22.71 9.32 8.42
C GLY A 121 -23.19 9.18 9.87
N TRP A 122 -24.12 8.24 10.12
CA TRP A 122 -24.61 7.92 11.46
C TRP A 122 -23.53 7.25 12.32
N LEU A 123 -22.83 6.23 11.77
CA LEU A 123 -21.75 5.55 12.48
C LEU A 123 -20.55 6.46 12.75
N MET A 124 -20.26 7.43 11.87
CA MET A 124 -19.24 8.45 12.13
C MET A 124 -19.53 9.30 13.37
N ARG A 125 -20.81 9.45 13.76
CA ARG A 125 -21.20 10.23 14.94
C ARG A 125 -21.18 9.41 16.22
N ILE A 126 -21.37 8.10 16.12
CA ILE A 126 -21.48 7.20 17.27
C ILE A 126 -20.13 6.58 17.62
N ASP A 127 -19.36 6.18 16.61
CA ASP A 127 -18.13 5.44 16.79
C ASP A 127 -16.91 6.36 16.78
N ALA A 128 -16.40 6.68 17.97
CA ALA A 128 -15.17 7.44 18.14
C ALA A 128 -13.93 6.74 17.55
N SER A 129 -13.96 5.41 17.39
CA SER A 129 -12.85 4.63 16.82
C SER A 129 -12.84 4.64 15.29
N GLY A 130 -14.00 4.88 14.67
CA GLY A 130 -14.21 4.90 13.22
C GLY A 130 -14.12 3.53 12.54
N TYR A 131 -13.99 2.42 13.27
CA TYR A 131 -13.93 1.08 12.68
C TYR A 131 -15.24 0.70 11.98
N TYR A 132 -16.38 0.93 12.64
CA TYR A 132 -17.67 0.58 12.07
C TYR A 132 -18.04 1.51 10.90
N ALA A 133 -17.64 2.78 10.96
CA ALA A 133 -17.82 3.71 9.85
C ALA A 133 -17.03 3.27 8.60
N LYS A 134 -15.81 2.74 8.77
CA LYS A 134 -15.01 2.18 7.67
C LYS A 134 -15.63 0.92 7.07
N LEU A 135 -16.19 0.05 7.92
CA LEU A 135 -16.97 -1.12 7.47
C LEU A 135 -18.18 -0.72 6.63
N ALA A 136 -18.99 0.21 7.14
CA ALA A 136 -20.16 0.69 6.42
C ALA A 136 -19.79 1.38 5.10
N ALA A 137 -18.64 2.03 5.02
CA ALA A 137 -18.16 2.65 3.79
C ALA A 137 -17.78 1.63 2.71
N LEU A 138 -17.24 0.48 3.10
CA LEU A 138 -17.00 -0.63 2.18
C LEU A 138 -18.32 -1.19 1.64
N VAL A 139 -19.32 -1.38 2.51
CA VAL A 139 -20.66 -1.82 2.09
C VAL A 139 -21.32 -0.77 1.20
N SER A 140 -21.19 0.51 1.53
CA SER A 140 -21.72 1.61 0.70
C SER A 140 -21.04 1.67 -0.67
N PHE A 141 -19.73 1.47 -0.73
CA PHE A 141 -19.01 1.36 -1.99
C PHE A 141 -19.48 0.16 -2.82
N ALA A 142 -19.67 -1.00 -2.20
CA ALA A 142 -20.20 -2.19 -2.88
C ALA A 142 -21.63 -1.96 -3.41
N ALA A 143 -22.49 -1.34 -2.60
CA ALA A 143 -23.85 -0.94 -2.99
C ALA A 143 -23.83 0.01 -4.18
N TRP A 144 -22.91 0.97 -4.20
CA TRP A 144 -22.70 1.91 -5.30
C TRP A 144 -22.27 1.21 -6.60
N VAL A 145 -21.29 0.30 -6.52
CA VAL A 145 -20.85 -0.48 -7.69
C VAL A 145 -22.00 -1.30 -8.25
N LEU A 146 -22.70 -2.02 -7.38
CA LEU A 146 -23.86 -2.83 -7.73
C LEU A 146 -24.97 -1.99 -8.38
N ASN A 147 -25.20 -0.78 -7.88
CA ASN A 147 -26.18 0.15 -8.41
C ASN A 147 -25.94 0.46 -9.89
N ILE A 148 -24.72 0.85 -10.24
CA ILE A 148 -24.35 1.21 -11.61
C ILE A 148 -24.42 -0.03 -12.53
N VAL A 149 -23.99 -1.19 -12.03
CA VAL A 149 -24.06 -2.45 -12.80
C VAL A 149 -25.52 -2.83 -13.09
N MET A 150 -26.41 -2.74 -12.10
CA MET A 150 -27.84 -3.03 -12.26
C MET A 150 -28.56 -1.98 -13.12
N LEU A 151 -28.20 -0.71 -13.03
CA LEU A 151 -28.71 0.32 -13.95
C LEU A 151 -28.30 0.02 -15.39
N GLY A 152 -27.06 -0.41 -15.59
CA GLY A 152 -26.58 -0.86 -16.89
C GLY A 152 -27.42 -2.01 -17.46
N SER A 153 -27.79 -2.99 -16.64
CA SER A 153 -28.62 -4.11 -17.09
C SER A 153 -30.08 -3.70 -17.37
N ILE A 154 -30.71 -2.87 -16.51
CA ILE A 154 -32.08 -2.37 -16.73
C ILE A 154 -32.20 -1.62 -18.07
N PHE A 155 -31.27 -0.70 -18.32
CA PHE A 155 -31.30 0.15 -19.50
C PHE A 155 -30.59 -0.47 -20.71
N ASN A 156 -30.15 -1.72 -20.61
CA ASN A 156 -29.38 -2.42 -21.62
C ASN A 156 -28.19 -1.61 -22.16
N LEU A 157 -27.50 -0.90 -21.25
CA LEU A 157 -26.34 -0.08 -21.59
C LEU A 157 -25.12 -0.98 -21.81
N PRO A 158 -24.33 -0.73 -22.86
CA PRO A 158 -23.11 -1.48 -23.08
C PRO A 158 -22.11 -1.22 -21.95
N ALA A 159 -21.35 -2.26 -21.58
CA ALA A 159 -20.29 -2.13 -20.59
C ALA A 159 -19.25 -1.10 -21.08
N SER A 160 -18.91 -0.16 -20.19
CA SER A 160 -18.09 1.00 -20.51
C SER A 160 -17.01 1.22 -19.45
N PRO A 161 -15.78 1.61 -19.84
CA PRO A 161 -14.74 1.94 -18.88
C PRO A 161 -15.10 3.14 -18.00
N ASN A 162 -16.05 3.99 -18.43
CA ASN A 162 -16.51 5.14 -17.66
C ASN A 162 -17.10 4.77 -16.29
N ALA A 163 -17.63 3.56 -16.13
CA ALA A 163 -18.10 3.08 -14.83
C ALA A 163 -16.97 3.09 -13.79
N PHE A 164 -15.74 2.73 -14.19
CA PHE A 164 -14.59 2.73 -13.29
C PHE A 164 -14.18 4.13 -12.85
N ALA A 165 -14.38 5.17 -13.68
CA ALA A 165 -14.16 6.55 -13.24
C ALA A 165 -15.13 6.95 -12.12
N VAL A 166 -16.40 6.57 -12.27
CA VAL A 166 -17.44 6.83 -11.26
C VAL A 166 -17.17 6.04 -9.97
N PHE A 167 -16.70 4.79 -10.09
CA PHE A 167 -16.26 4.00 -8.93
C PHE A 167 -15.04 4.62 -8.25
N ALA A 168 -14.03 5.04 -9.01
CA ALA A 168 -12.85 5.70 -8.47
C ALA A 168 -13.20 6.97 -7.71
N LEU A 169 -14.08 7.81 -8.28
CA LEU A 169 -14.54 9.05 -7.65
C LEU A 169 -15.19 8.79 -6.28
N TYR A 170 -16.10 7.81 -6.22
CA TYR A 170 -16.77 7.47 -4.96
C TYR A 170 -15.81 6.85 -3.94
N ALA A 171 -14.92 5.95 -4.39
CA ALA A 171 -13.89 5.33 -3.56
C ALA A 171 -12.94 6.38 -2.97
N PHE A 172 -12.44 7.32 -3.77
CA PHE A 172 -11.59 8.41 -3.28
C PHE A 172 -12.34 9.31 -2.30
N THR A 173 -13.58 9.68 -2.59
CA THR A 173 -14.39 10.52 -1.70
C THR A 173 -14.50 9.89 -0.31
N LEU A 174 -14.93 8.63 -0.24
CA LEU A 174 -15.05 7.90 1.01
C LEU A 174 -13.67 7.65 1.67
N ALA A 175 -12.62 7.36 0.88
CA ALA A 175 -11.27 7.18 1.39
C ALA A 175 -10.78 8.43 2.14
N TYR A 176 -10.89 9.61 1.52
CA TYR A 176 -10.45 10.88 2.10
C TYR A 176 -11.37 11.37 3.22
N LEU A 177 -12.66 11.02 3.19
CA LEU A 177 -13.59 11.37 4.28
C LEU A 177 -13.31 10.56 5.56
N LEU A 178 -12.99 9.27 5.42
CA LEU A 178 -12.87 8.31 6.53
C LEU A 178 -11.43 7.90 6.85
N ASN A 179 -10.45 8.47 6.13
CA ASN A 179 -9.04 8.08 6.20
C ASN A 179 -8.86 6.55 6.03
N LEU A 180 -9.54 5.99 5.01
CA LEU A 180 -9.59 4.56 4.74
C LEU A 180 -8.65 4.14 3.60
N ARG A 181 -7.50 3.55 3.97
CA ARG A 181 -6.43 3.13 3.04
C ARG A 181 -6.89 2.09 2.01
N LEU A 182 -7.80 1.20 2.38
CA LEU A 182 -8.30 0.15 1.49
C LEU A 182 -9.10 0.75 0.33
N LEU A 183 -10.02 1.67 0.62
CA LEU A 183 -10.80 2.35 -0.42
C LEU A 183 -9.93 3.25 -1.29
N LEU A 184 -8.86 3.82 -0.73
CA LEU A 184 -7.85 4.53 -1.51
C LEU A 184 -7.22 3.60 -2.56
N ALA A 185 -6.79 2.41 -2.15
CA ALA A 185 -6.24 1.42 -3.06
C ALA A 185 -7.26 0.99 -4.13
N VAL A 186 -8.51 0.77 -3.74
CA VAL A 186 -9.61 0.47 -4.69
C VAL A 186 -9.81 1.61 -5.68
N GLY A 187 -9.84 2.87 -5.23
CA GLY A 187 -9.96 4.04 -6.10
C GLY A 187 -8.80 4.18 -7.08
N MET A 188 -7.58 3.86 -6.65
CA MET A 188 -6.41 3.80 -7.53
C MET A 188 -6.54 2.67 -8.55
N LEU A 189 -6.95 1.46 -8.16
CA LEU A 189 -7.16 0.34 -9.08
C LEU A 189 -8.23 0.64 -10.12
N CYS A 190 -9.38 1.20 -9.72
CA CYS A 190 -10.41 1.64 -10.65
C CYS A 190 -9.86 2.71 -11.61
N SER A 191 -9.02 3.63 -11.12
CA SER A 191 -8.38 4.65 -11.95
C SER A 191 -7.38 4.06 -12.95
N TYR A 192 -6.62 3.03 -12.58
CA TYR A 192 -5.75 2.30 -13.51
C TYR A 192 -6.55 1.64 -14.62
N ILE A 193 -7.65 0.96 -14.28
CA ILE A 193 -8.52 0.32 -15.28
C ILE A 193 -9.12 1.38 -16.20
N PHE A 194 -9.64 2.48 -15.66
CA PHE A 194 -10.23 3.56 -16.45
C PHE A 194 -9.21 4.23 -17.38
N LEU A 195 -8.06 4.67 -16.85
CA LEU A 195 -7.04 5.36 -17.63
C LEU A 195 -6.39 4.42 -18.62
N GLY A 196 -6.12 3.18 -18.23
CA GLY A 196 -5.61 2.16 -19.13
C GLY A 196 -6.57 1.93 -20.30
N ALA A 197 -7.87 1.77 -20.02
CA ALA A 197 -8.88 1.63 -21.06
C ALA A 197 -8.97 2.84 -21.99
N ARG A 198 -8.79 4.05 -21.46
CA ARG A 198 -8.75 5.27 -22.28
C ARG A 198 -7.52 5.30 -23.18
N PHE A 199 -6.33 5.02 -22.64
CA PHE A 199 -5.11 4.91 -23.44
C PHE A 199 -5.22 3.80 -24.50
N GLY A 200 -5.69 2.62 -24.13
CA GLY A 200 -5.94 1.52 -25.05
C GLY A 200 -6.90 1.91 -26.17
N SER A 201 -8.01 2.57 -25.84
CA SER A 201 -8.96 3.04 -26.85
C SER A 201 -8.36 4.07 -27.83
N TRP A 202 -7.47 4.94 -27.35
CA TRP A 202 -6.75 5.90 -28.20
C TRP A 202 -5.74 5.20 -29.12
N MET A 203 -5.15 4.10 -28.67
CA MET A 203 -4.24 3.26 -29.46
C MET A 203 -4.95 2.19 -30.29
N GLY A 204 -6.29 2.23 -30.38
CA GLY A 204 -7.09 1.32 -31.22
C GLY A 204 -7.45 -0.02 -30.59
N SER A 205 -7.16 -0.24 -29.31
CA SER A 205 -7.54 -1.45 -28.56
C SER A 205 -8.96 -1.34 -28.01
N TYR A 206 -9.67 -2.48 -27.94
CA TYR A 206 -10.90 -2.57 -27.16
C TYR A 206 -10.60 -2.40 -25.66
N TRP A 207 -11.52 -1.80 -24.91
CA TRP A 207 -11.28 -1.43 -23.51
C TRP A 207 -11.14 -2.63 -22.56
N VAL A 208 -11.74 -3.78 -22.89
CA VAL A 208 -11.57 -5.01 -22.08
C VAL A 208 -10.15 -5.56 -22.26
N SER A 209 -9.55 -5.36 -23.43
CA SER A 209 -8.17 -5.71 -23.78
C SER A 209 -7.12 -4.75 -23.19
N THR A 210 -7.49 -3.89 -22.23
CA THR A 210 -6.52 -2.98 -21.57
C THR A 210 -5.33 -3.74 -20.95
N GLY A 211 -5.54 -4.99 -20.52
CA GLY A 211 -4.47 -5.82 -19.98
C GLY A 211 -3.47 -6.34 -21.01
N GLU A 212 -3.80 -6.25 -22.30
CA GLU A 212 -2.92 -6.71 -23.40
C GLU A 212 -1.74 -5.80 -23.63
N TYR A 213 -1.71 -4.56 -23.12
CA TYR A 213 -0.56 -3.67 -23.29
C TYR A 213 -0.21 -3.02 -21.95
N PRO A 214 0.73 -3.61 -21.18
CA PRO A 214 1.09 -3.13 -19.86
C PRO A 214 1.62 -1.69 -19.83
N GLU A 215 2.10 -1.18 -20.97
CA GLU A 215 2.60 0.19 -21.13
C GLU A 215 1.55 1.26 -20.74
N HIS A 216 0.25 0.97 -20.88
CA HIS A 216 -0.83 1.88 -20.49
C HIS A 216 -0.76 2.31 -19.02
N PHE A 217 -0.21 1.45 -18.16
CA PHE A 217 -0.17 1.68 -16.72
C PHE A 217 1.06 2.49 -16.29
N LEU A 218 2.13 2.54 -17.08
CA LEU A 218 3.41 3.15 -16.68
C LEU A 218 3.28 4.63 -16.34
N LEU A 219 2.63 5.41 -17.21
CA LEU A 219 2.42 6.84 -16.98
C LEU A 219 1.55 7.08 -15.76
N THR A 220 0.45 6.33 -15.64
CA THR A 220 -0.47 6.43 -14.50
C THR A 220 0.23 6.11 -13.18
N SER A 221 1.11 5.10 -13.17
CA SER A 221 1.90 4.76 -11.99
C SER A 221 2.88 5.85 -11.61
N LEU A 222 3.57 6.46 -12.57
CA LEU A 222 4.45 7.59 -12.28
C LEU A 222 3.68 8.77 -11.67
N LEU A 223 2.50 9.10 -12.22
CA LEU A 223 1.65 10.17 -11.69
C LEU A 223 1.22 9.90 -10.24
N PHE A 224 0.73 8.69 -9.94
CA PHE A 224 0.33 8.34 -8.59
C PHE A 224 1.50 8.25 -7.61
N PHE A 225 2.68 7.85 -8.06
CA PHE A 225 3.88 7.84 -7.23
C PHE A 225 4.35 9.27 -6.86
N LEU A 226 4.26 10.20 -7.81
CA LEU A 226 4.66 11.61 -7.63
C LEU A 226 3.64 12.44 -6.85
N LEU A 227 2.36 12.04 -6.84
CA LEU A 227 1.27 12.76 -6.18
C LEU A 227 1.55 13.06 -4.68
N PRO A 228 1.93 12.10 -3.83
CA PRO A 228 2.24 12.38 -2.42
C PRO A 228 3.55 13.16 -2.20
N LEU A 229 4.39 13.31 -3.23
CA LEU A 229 5.60 14.14 -3.16
C LEU A 229 5.27 15.62 -3.36
N LYS A 230 4.31 15.91 -4.26
CA LYS A 230 3.84 17.27 -4.52
C LYS A 230 2.85 17.76 -3.46
N PHE A 231 1.95 16.88 -3.01
CA PHE A 231 0.91 17.23 -2.05
C PHE A 231 1.19 16.59 -0.70
N LYS A 232 1.61 17.42 0.28
CA LYS A 232 1.87 16.97 1.66
C LYS A 232 0.57 16.52 2.34
N GLN A 233 0.30 15.22 2.35
CA GLN A 233 -0.88 14.61 2.97
C GLN A 233 -0.65 14.26 4.45
N GLN A 234 -0.06 15.18 5.23
CA GLN A 234 0.29 14.93 6.65
C GLN A 234 -0.92 14.56 7.52
N ARG A 235 -2.13 14.97 7.13
CA ARG A 235 -3.39 14.65 7.82
C ARG A 235 -3.84 13.19 7.63
N TYR A 236 -3.39 12.52 6.57
CA TYR A 236 -3.89 11.19 6.18
C TYR A 236 -2.83 10.13 6.42
N ASP A 237 -2.95 9.43 7.55
CA ASP A 237 -2.02 8.38 7.97
C ASP A 237 -1.85 7.29 6.89
N GLY A 238 -0.65 7.17 6.36
CA GLY A 238 -0.24 6.08 5.45
C GLY A 238 -0.79 6.19 4.03
N PHE A 239 -1.52 7.25 3.67
CA PHE A 239 -1.99 7.46 2.30
C PHE A 239 -0.81 7.62 1.33
N ALA A 240 0.18 8.42 1.70
CA ALA A 240 1.39 8.60 0.90
C ALA A 240 2.09 7.26 0.60
N ALA A 241 2.21 6.39 1.61
CA ALA A 241 2.77 5.07 1.44
C ALA A 241 1.91 4.18 0.53
N THR A 242 0.58 4.19 0.70
CA THR A 242 -0.34 3.43 -0.19
C THR A 242 -0.22 3.88 -1.64
N TYR A 243 -0.21 5.19 -1.91
CA TYR A 243 0.00 5.73 -3.26
C TYR A 243 1.31 5.23 -3.87
N GLN A 244 2.42 5.37 -3.14
CA GLN A 244 3.75 5.02 -3.64
C GLN A 244 3.92 3.51 -3.82
N ILE A 245 3.51 2.70 -2.84
CA ILE A 245 3.68 1.25 -2.88
C ILE A 245 2.81 0.67 -4.00
N LEU A 246 1.52 1.02 -4.05
CA LEU A 246 0.63 0.50 -5.09
C LEU A 246 1.06 0.96 -6.48
N ALA A 247 1.51 2.21 -6.62
CA ALA A 247 2.05 2.70 -7.88
C ALA A 247 3.33 1.97 -8.30
N ALA A 248 4.28 1.77 -7.38
CA ALA A 248 5.49 1.01 -7.65
C ALA A 248 5.18 -0.44 -8.04
N VAL A 249 4.24 -1.09 -7.35
CA VAL A 249 3.81 -2.46 -7.66
C VAL A 249 3.26 -2.56 -9.08
N VAL A 250 2.31 -1.69 -9.45
CA VAL A 250 1.72 -1.70 -10.80
C VAL A 250 2.78 -1.39 -11.87
N PHE A 251 3.65 -0.41 -11.61
CA PHE A 251 4.75 -0.05 -12.51
C PHE A 251 5.71 -1.22 -12.75
N PHE A 252 6.19 -1.87 -11.69
CA PHE A 252 7.13 -2.97 -11.84
C PHE A 252 6.49 -4.23 -12.41
N ILE A 253 5.21 -4.51 -12.12
CA ILE A 253 4.50 -5.62 -12.78
C ILE A 253 4.44 -5.36 -14.28
N ALA A 254 4.10 -4.14 -14.71
CA ALA A 254 4.06 -3.80 -16.13
C ALA A 254 5.44 -3.97 -16.79
N ILE A 255 6.51 -3.50 -16.16
CA ILE A 255 7.88 -3.69 -16.65
C ILE A 255 8.28 -5.16 -16.66
N LEU A 256 7.92 -5.93 -15.64
CA LEU A 256 8.24 -7.36 -15.56
C LEU A 256 7.60 -8.13 -16.71
N ILE A 257 6.35 -7.82 -17.05
CA ILE A 257 5.68 -8.41 -18.21
C ILE A 257 6.43 -8.03 -19.49
N LEU A 258 6.72 -6.75 -19.71
CA LEU A 258 7.40 -6.27 -20.93
C LEU A 258 8.86 -6.75 -21.05
N ALA A 259 9.52 -7.01 -19.92
CA ALA A 259 10.89 -7.54 -19.88
C ALA A 259 10.96 -9.02 -20.26
N ASN A 260 9.85 -9.77 -20.20
CA ASN A 260 9.78 -11.19 -20.52
C ASN A 260 8.96 -11.51 -21.78
N TRP A 261 8.02 -10.63 -22.14
CA TRP A 261 7.18 -10.77 -23.32
C TRP A 261 7.20 -9.49 -24.15
N GLY A 262 8.25 -9.33 -24.98
CA GLY A 262 8.41 -8.13 -25.82
C GLY A 262 7.30 -7.94 -26.86
N SER A 263 6.51 -8.99 -27.16
CA SER A 263 5.44 -8.97 -28.17
C SER A 263 4.25 -8.12 -27.77
N VAL A 264 4.19 -7.76 -26.49
CA VAL A 264 3.08 -7.09 -25.81
C VAL A 264 3.38 -5.57 -25.71
N SER A 265 4.44 -5.11 -26.35
CA SER A 265 4.87 -3.71 -26.41
C SER A 265 4.35 -3.01 -27.66
N TYR A 266 4.13 -1.69 -27.57
CA TYR A 266 3.83 -0.88 -28.75
C TYR A 266 5.08 -0.49 -29.55
N LEU A 267 6.27 -0.74 -29.01
CA LEU A 267 7.53 -0.33 -29.66
C LEU A 267 7.76 -1.14 -30.95
N PRO A 268 8.07 -0.48 -32.09
CA PRO A 268 8.26 -1.15 -33.37
C PRO A 268 9.69 -1.74 -33.50
N TRP A 269 10.22 -2.31 -32.41
CA TRP A 269 11.56 -2.89 -32.36
C TRP A 269 11.50 -4.42 -32.27
N SER A 270 12.63 -5.08 -32.46
CA SER A 270 12.70 -6.53 -32.25
C SER A 270 12.43 -6.88 -30.78
N HIS A 271 11.66 -7.93 -30.55
CA HIS A 271 11.29 -8.46 -29.23
C HIS A 271 12.46 -8.50 -28.24
N GLY A 272 13.62 -9.05 -28.64
CA GLY A 272 14.79 -9.13 -27.74
C GLY A 272 15.37 -7.77 -27.32
N VAL A 273 15.25 -6.74 -28.16
CA VAL A 273 15.67 -5.36 -27.80
C VAL A 273 14.70 -4.74 -26.80
N ILE A 274 13.39 -4.99 -26.99
CA ILE A 274 12.34 -4.51 -26.09
C ILE A 274 12.49 -5.15 -24.72
N GLU A 275 12.61 -6.48 -24.68
CA GLU A 275 12.83 -7.25 -23.45
C GLU A 275 14.08 -6.77 -22.71
N GLY A 276 15.20 -6.62 -23.43
CA GLY A 276 16.45 -6.11 -22.86
C GLY A 276 16.32 -4.68 -22.30
N LEU A 277 15.60 -3.80 -23.01
CA LEU A 277 15.37 -2.42 -22.56
C LEU A 277 14.55 -2.40 -21.25
N TYR A 278 13.41 -3.09 -21.22
CA TYR A 278 12.56 -3.14 -20.03
C TYR A 278 13.24 -3.86 -18.87
N GLN A 279 14.10 -4.84 -19.14
CA GLN A 279 14.91 -5.49 -18.13
C GLN A 279 15.90 -4.51 -17.48
N VAL A 280 16.67 -3.75 -18.27
CA VAL A 280 17.59 -2.73 -17.75
C VAL A 280 16.80 -1.68 -16.96
N LEU A 281 15.67 -1.23 -17.50
CA LEU A 281 14.79 -0.27 -16.83
C LEU A 281 14.27 -0.83 -15.49
N GLY A 282 13.86 -2.10 -15.43
CA GLY A 282 13.42 -2.78 -14.22
C GLY A 282 14.48 -2.80 -13.12
N PHE A 283 15.72 -3.19 -13.44
CA PHE A 283 16.83 -3.16 -12.48
C PHE A 283 17.19 -1.75 -12.03
N VAL A 284 17.28 -0.79 -12.96
CA VAL A 284 17.62 0.60 -12.62
C VAL A 284 16.54 1.21 -11.74
N CYS A 285 15.26 1.09 -12.12
CA CYS A 285 14.16 1.67 -11.35
C CYS A 285 13.98 1.00 -9.98
N SER A 286 14.17 -0.32 -9.86
CA SER A 286 14.10 -1.01 -8.55
C SER A 286 15.25 -0.61 -7.64
N ALA A 287 16.49 -0.51 -8.15
CA ALA A 287 17.62 0.01 -7.39
C ALA A 287 17.41 1.47 -6.96
N LEU A 288 16.88 2.33 -7.85
CA LEU A 288 16.52 3.70 -7.52
C LEU A 288 15.44 3.77 -6.43
N LEU A 289 14.45 2.88 -6.45
CA LEU A 289 13.42 2.83 -5.40
C LEU A 289 14.02 2.39 -4.05
N VAL A 290 14.97 1.47 -4.03
CA VAL A 290 15.71 1.08 -2.82
C VAL A 290 16.47 2.28 -2.26
N LEU A 291 17.25 2.98 -3.09
CA LEU A 291 18.00 4.17 -2.70
C LEU A 291 17.08 5.28 -2.19
N TYR A 292 15.96 5.50 -2.88
CA TYR A 292 14.93 6.45 -2.48
C TYR A 292 14.31 6.09 -1.14
N GLY A 293 13.98 4.81 -0.92
CA GLY A 293 13.46 4.28 0.33
C GLY A 293 14.43 4.46 1.50
N ILE A 294 15.73 4.24 1.30
CA ILE A 294 16.77 4.48 2.30
C ILE A 294 16.86 5.96 2.65
N ARG A 295 16.93 6.85 1.65
CA ARG A 295 17.06 8.30 1.86
C ARG A 295 15.87 8.90 2.61
N GLN A 296 14.66 8.39 2.34
CA GLN A 296 13.43 8.88 2.98
C GLN A 296 13.06 8.11 4.26
N GLN A 297 13.92 7.19 4.73
CA GLN A 297 13.63 6.27 5.85
C GLN A 297 12.31 5.50 5.68
N ALA A 298 11.88 5.28 4.43
CA ALA A 298 10.64 4.62 4.09
C ALA A 298 10.88 3.11 3.90
N ALA A 299 10.99 2.38 5.01
CA ALA A 299 11.32 0.95 5.02
C ALA A 299 10.42 0.09 4.11
N LYS A 300 9.12 0.41 4.02
CA LYS A 300 8.18 -0.32 3.15
C LYS A 300 8.49 -0.13 1.67
N LEU A 301 8.85 1.08 1.22
CA LEU A 301 9.23 1.34 -0.17
C LEU A 301 10.55 0.65 -0.52
N MET A 302 11.52 0.71 0.39
CA MET A 302 12.79 0.00 0.25
C MET A 302 12.55 -1.51 0.08
N LEU A 303 11.68 -2.10 0.90
CA LEU A 303 11.33 -3.52 0.81
C LEU A 303 10.65 -3.84 -0.53
N THR A 304 9.74 -2.99 -1.00
CA THR A 304 9.13 -3.14 -2.34
C THR A 304 10.18 -3.12 -3.45
N GLY A 305 11.12 -2.17 -3.41
CA GLY A 305 12.23 -2.11 -4.37
C GLY A 305 13.09 -3.38 -4.34
N ASN A 306 13.47 -3.85 -3.15
CA ASN A 306 14.23 -5.09 -2.99
C ASN A 306 13.48 -6.32 -3.52
N MET A 307 12.18 -6.42 -3.24
CA MET A 307 11.35 -7.53 -3.71
C MET A 307 11.31 -7.58 -5.23
N PHE A 308 11.08 -6.45 -5.91
CA PHE A 308 11.07 -6.41 -7.36
C PHE A 308 12.45 -6.58 -7.98
N PHE A 309 13.50 -6.04 -7.37
CA PHE A 309 14.88 -6.29 -7.81
C PHE A 309 15.21 -7.79 -7.80
N ALA A 310 14.86 -8.48 -6.70
CA ALA A 310 15.02 -9.92 -6.58
C ALA A 310 14.15 -10.68 -7.59
N LEU A 311 12.93 -10.21 -7.86
CA LEU A 311 12.03 -10.80 -8.84
C LEU A 311 12.61 -10.70 -10.27
N PHE A 312 13.09 -9.53 -10.69
CA PHE A 312 13.77 -9.36 -11.99
C PHE A 312 15.03 -10.21 -12.12
N LEU A 313 15.79 -10.35 -11.04
CA LEU A 313 16.97 -11.22 -11.02
C LEU A 313 16.58 -12.69 -11.16
N TYR A 314 15.56 -13.12 -10.41
CA TYR A 314 15.05 -14.48 -10.44
C TYR A 314 14.52 -14.89 -11.81
N THR A 315 13.67 -14.05 -12.42
CA THR A 315 13.15 -14.33 -13.77
C THR A 315 14.30 -14.44 -14.76
N LYS A 316 15.34 -13.62 -14.61
CA LYS A 316 16.47 -13.69 -15.54
C LYS A 316 17.33 -14.94 -15.39
N PHE A 317 17.58 -15.39 -14.16
CA PHE A 317 18.24 -16.67 -13.96
C PHE A 317 17.45 -17.81 -14.60
N PHE A 318 16.12 -17.77 -14.48
CA PHE A 318 15.25 -18.73 -15.15
C PHE A 318 15.47 -18.69 -16.68
N ASP A 319 15.34 -17.53 -17.31
CA ASP A 319 15.50 -17.39 -18.77
C ASP A 319 16.88 -17.86 -19.28
N TRP A 320 17.95 -17.57 -18.54
CA TRP A 320 19.31 -17.90 -18.96
C TRP A 320 19.69 -19.37 -18.76
N TRP A 321 19.24 -19.97 -17.67
CA TRP A 321 19.83 -21.21 -17.17
C TRP A 321 18.86 -22.38 -17.09
N TRP A 322 17.56 -22.15 -17.10
CA TRP A 322 16.57 -23.19 -16.86
C TRP A 322 16.63 -24.33 -17.88
N ASP A 323 16.70 -23.99 -19.17
CA ASP A 323 16.73 -24.98 -20.25
C ASP A 323 18.13 -25.55 -20.46
N TRP A 324 19.18 -24.79 -20.10
CA TRP A 324 20.57 -25.17 -20.35
C TRP A 324 21.16 -26.06 -19.24
N LEU A 325 20.73 -25.90 -17.99
CA LEU A 325 21.33 -26.58 -16.83
C LEU A 325 20.40 -27.67 -16.26
N PRO A 326 20.97 -28.79 -15.76
CA PRO A 326 20.21 -29.69 -14.90
C PRO A 326 19.63 -28.95 -13.69
N LYS A 327 18.41 -29.30 -13.28
CA LYS A 327 17.66 -28.56 -12.24
C LYS A 327 18.43 -28.43 -10.92
N TYR A 328 19.15 -29.48 -10.51
CA TYR A 328 19.99 -29.43 -9.30
C TYR A 328 21.11 -28.39 -9.42
N LEU A 329 21.71 -28.25 -10.60
CA LEU A 329 22.81 -27.31 -10.85
C LEU A 329 22.28 -25.87 -10.95
N PHE A 330 21.11 -25.68 -11.53
CA PHE A 330 20.39 -24.39 -11.51
C PHE A 330 20.17 -23.90 -10.08
N PHE A 331 19.57 -24.71 -9.21
CA PHE A 331 19.33 -24.33 -7.82
C PHE A 331 20.63 -24.13 -7.03
N PHE A 332 21.67 -24.92 -7.32
CA PHE A 332 22.99 -24.74 -6.71
C PHE A 332 23.63 -23.40 -7.08
N LEU A 333 23.61 -23.02 -8.37
CA LEU A 333 24.12 -21.73 -8.83
C LEU A 333 23.30 -20.56 -8.25
N LEU A 334 21.97 -20.70 -8.20
CA LEU A 334 21.11 -19.71 -7.57
C LEU A 334 21.48 -19.51 -6.09
N GLY A 335 21.73 -20.60 -5.36
CA GLY A 335 22.26 -20.54 -3.99
C GLY A 335 23.61 -19.83 -3.89
N LEU A 336 24.56 -20.15 -4.77
CA LEU A 336 25.88 -19.50 -4.81
C LEU A 336 25.78 -17.99 -5.10
N THR A 337 24.91 -17.57 -6.01
CA THR A 337 24.69 -16.15 -6.31
C THR A 337 24.11 -15.41 -5.09
N ALA A 338 23.20 -16.04 -4.34
CA ALA A 338 22.67 -15.48 -3.11
C ALA A 338 23.75 -15.35 -2.03
N ILE A 339 24.63 -16.36 -1.88
CA ILE A 339 25.79 -16.29 -0.97
C ILE A 339 26.73 -15.15 -1.37
N LEU A 340 27.04 -15.02 -2.67
CA LEU A 340 27.87 -13.93 -3.18
C LEU A 340 27.26 -12.56 -2.87
N ALA A 341 25.96 -12.39 -3.10
CA ALA A 341 25.26 -11.16 -2.77
C ALA A 341 25.33 -10.85 -1.26
N LEU A 342 25.15 -11.86 -0.39
CA LEU A 342 25.30 -11.70 1.05
C LEU A 342 26.73 -11.27 1.45
N LEU A 343 27.76 -11.83 0.81
CA LEU A 343 29.15 -11.44 1.05
C LEU A 343 29.39 -9.97 0.65
N ILE A 344 28.85 -9.53 -0.49
CA ILE A 344 28.94 -8.14 -0.96
C ILE A 344 28.21 -7.20 0.02
N PHE A 345 26.97 -7.53 0.41
CA PHE A 345 26.22 -6.71 1.35
C PHE A 345 26.88 -6.64 2.73
N ASN A 346 27.46 -7.74 3.21
CA ASN A 346 28.25 -7.73 4.45
C ASN A 346 29.49 -6.84 4.33
N ARG A 347 30.21 -6.90 3.20
CA ARG A 347 31.35 -5.99 2.93
C ARG A 347 30.91 -4.53 2.93
N LEU A 348 29.83 -4.19 2.22
CA LEU A 348 29.30 -2.83 2.17
C LEU A 348 28.85 -2.34 3.54
N ARG A 349 28.18 -3.21 4.32
CA ARG A 349 27.77 -2.91 5.69
C ARG A 349 28.98 -2.60 6.57
N LEU A 350 30.05 -3.38 6.46
CA LEU A 350 31.29 -3.15 7.22
C LEU A 350 31.92 -1.79 6.87
N VAL A 351 31.98 -1.43 5.59
CA VAL A 351 32.51 -0.13 5.12
C VAL A 351 31.67 1.04 5.67
N VAL A 352 30.34 0.92 5.62
CA VAL A 352 29.45 1.94 6.19
C VAL A 352 29.61 2.06 7.70
N GLN A 353 29.75 0.94 8.41
CA GLN A 353 29.97 0.93 9.86
C GLN A 353 31.32 1.53 10.27
N THR A 354 32.37 1.31 9.49
CA THR A 354 33.69 1.91 9.73
C THR A 354 33.69 3.41 9.43
N ALA A 355 33.00 3.85 8.37
CA ALA A 355 32.85 5.27 8.05
C ALA A 355 31.97 6.02 9.07
N ALA A 356 31.06 5.34 9.77
CA ALA A 356 30.14 5.94 10.75
C ALA A 356 30.73 6.06 12.17
N LYS A 357 31.94 5.56 12.45
CA LYS A 357 32.66 5.85 13.70
C LYS A 357 33.42 7.18 13.55
N PRO A 358 32.98 8.29 14.17
CA PRO A 358 33.80 9.49 14.22
C PRO A 358 34.83 9.33 15.34
N GLY A 359 36.12 9.34 14.98
CA GLY A 359 37.21 9.57 15.93
C GLY A 359 37.71 8.31 16.64
N GLU A 360 38.57 7.57 15.97
CA GLU A 360 39.68 6.92 16.67
C GLU A 360 40.92 7.13 15.79
N VAL A 361 42.01 7.56 16.44
CA VAL A 361 43.35 7.86 15.90
C VAL A 361 43.49 9.28 15.28
N ALA A 362 44.27 10.22 15.83
CA ALA A 362 45.58 10.08 16.47
C ALA A 362 45.79 11.04 17.66
N HIS A 363 46.03 10.47 18.84
CA HIS A 363 47.06 11.00 19.74
C HIS A 363 48.30 10.13 19.52
N VAL A 364 49.31 10.70 18.87
CA VAL A 364 50.73 10.37 19.06
C VAL A 364 51.47 11.69 19.18
#